data_AF-A0A238YV60-F1
#
_entry.id   AF-A0A238YV60-F1
#
_cell.length_a   1.000
_cell.length_b   1.000
_cell.length_c   1.000
_cell.angle_alpha   90.00
_cell.angle_beta   90.00
_cell.angle_gamma   90.00
#
_symmetry.space_group_name_H-M   'P 1'
#
loop_
_entity.id
_entity.type
_entity.pdbx_description
1 polymer ?
#
loop_
_entity_poly.entity_id
_entity_poly.type
_entity_poly.pdbx_seq_one_letter_code
_entity_poly.pdbx_strand_id
1 'polypeptide(L)'
;MWRLPFFEALGNAQRVLIAGAGGGFDVYAGLPLGLALLGAGKTVHFGNLSLVNLHALDKGVWLEPGVAAITGETAAHESYFPERTLARWLALHALPSTVYAFPRTGVRPLRSAYRRLAKRLDLDAIVLVDGGTDILMRGDEAALGTPVEDATSLAAAVGTSVPTKLVASIGFGVDAYHGINHVQVLENIAALDRAGHYLGAFTVPSHGREAALYRDAVEHARINTPGRASIVNGQIAAALAGTAGDVPLDGRTAGTPLFVNPLMAMYFTFDLAGLAAHSLYLDRIRTTDDMLQVSHIIERFRDEIEPRPRVPFPH
;
A
#
# COMPACT_ATOMS: atom_id res chain seq x y z
N MET A 1 -14.54 -0.36 -27.38
CA MET A 1 -14.97 -0.49 -25.97
C MET A 1 -13.85 0.11 -25.14
N TRP A 2 -14.17 1.00 -24.21
CA TRP A 2 -13.17 1.70 -23.39
C TRP A 2 -12.61 0.72 -22.37
N ARG A 3 -11.28 0.60 -22.28
CA ARG A 3 -10.60 -0.10 -21.19
C ARG A 3 -10.02 0.95 -20.25
N LEU A 4 -9.97 0.65 -18.95
CA LEU A 4 -9.37 1.57 -17.99
C LEU A 4 -7.86 1.65 -18.25
N PRO A 5 -7.27 2.87 -18.31
CA PRO A 5 -5.84 3.05 -18.59
C PRO A 5 -4.92 2.25 -17.67
N PHE A 6 -5.31 2.02 -16.41
CA PHE A 6 -4.57 1.17 -15.48
C PHE A 6 -4.37 -0.27 -16.01
N PHE A 7 -5.42 -0.90 -16.53
CA PHE A 7 -5.33 -2.25 -17.09
C PHE A 7 -4.65 -2.27 -18.46
N GLU A 8 -4.71 -1.17 -19.20
CA GLU A 8 -3.92 -0.98 -20.43
C GLU A 8 -2.43 -0.87 -20.13
N ALA A 9 -2.05 -0.12 -19.09
CA ALA A 9 -0.67 0.03 -18.63
C ALA A 9 -0.10 -1.29 -18.08
N LEU A 10 -0.90 -2.06 -17.33
CA LEU A 10 -0.53 -3.44 -16.98
C LEU A 10 -0.35 -4.32 -18.23
N GLY A 11 -1.10 -4.05 -19.29
CA GLY A 11 -0.92 -4.64 -20.62
C GLY A 11 -0.66 -6.14 -20.59
N ASN A 12 0.45 -6.54 -21.21
CA ASN A 12 0.87 -7.93 -21.33
C ASN A 12 1.71 -8.44 -20.15
N ALA A 13 1.88 -7.67 -19.07
CA ALA A 13 2.65 -8.09 -17.91
C ALA A 13 2.11 -9.42 -17.35
N GLN A 14 2.97 -10.41 -17.14
CA GLN A 14 2.64 -11.75 -16.68
C GLN A 14 3.07 -12.01 -15.24
N ARG A 15 4.06 -11.27 -14.73
CA ARG A 15 4.74 -11.54 -13.46
C ARG A 15 4.72 -10.27 -12.62
N VAL A 16 3.63 -10.12 -11.89
CA VAL A 16 3.26 -8.88 -11.20
C VAL A 16 3.57 -9.00 -9.71
N LEU A 17 4.31 -8.03 -9.16
CA LEU A 17 4.43 -7.85 -7.71
C LEU A 17 3.39 -6.84 -7.25
N ILE A 18 2.53 -7.25 -6.32
CA ILE A 18 1.64 -6.37 -5.55
C ILE A 18 2.31 -6.11 -4.20
N ALA A 19 2.81 -4.89 -3.97
CA ALA A 19 3.61 -4.57 -2.80
C ALA A 19 2.99 -3.44 -1.95
N GLY A 20 2.73 -3.71 -0.66
CA GLY A 20 2.28 -2.71 0.29
C GLY A 20 3.33 -1.64 0.56
N ALA A 21 2.96 -0.36 0.45
CA ALA A 21 3.87 0.77 0.45
C ALA A 21 4.15 1.34 1.86
N GLY A 22 3.12 1.60 2.65
CA GLY A 22 3.16 2.13 4.02
C GLY A 22 3.47 1.07 5.09
N GLY A 23 3.51 -0.18 4.66
CA GLY A 23 3.85 -1.33 5.49
C GLY A 23 2.67 -1.82 6.33
N GLY A 24 2.98 -2.52 7.43
CA GLY A 24 1.95 -3.09 8.29
C GLY A 24 1.01 -4.00 7.51
N PHE A 25 -0.25 -3.62 7.34
CA PHE A 25 -1.25 -4.40 6.60
C PHE A 25 -1.49 -3.92 5.16
N ASP A 26 -0.70 -3.00 4.60
CA ASP A 26 -0.95 -2.42 3.27
C ASP A 26 -0.97 -3.44 2.14
N VAL A 27 -0.20 -4.53 2.24
CA VAL A 27 -0.29 -5.62 1.27
C VAL A 27 -1.72 -6.18 1.13
N TYR A 28 -2.55 -6.10 2.17
CA TYR A 28 -3.96 -6.49 2.10
C TYR A 28 -4.77 -5.57 1.19
N ALA A 29 -4.45 -4.28 1.16
CA ALA A 29 -5.09 -3.31 0.27
C ALA A 29 -4.90 -3.68 -1.20
N GLY A 30 -3.92 -4.51 -1.54
CA GLY A 30 -3.71 -5.05 -2.89
C GLY A 30 -4.39 -6.38 -3.18
N LEU A 31 -5.01 -7.05 -2.19
CA LEU A 31 -5.58 -8.40 -2.39
C LEU A 31 -6.69 -8.45 -3.45
N PRO A 32 -7.69 -7.56 -3.47
CA PRO A 32 -8.71 -7.60 -4.51
C PRO A 32 -8.11 -7.56 -5.92
N LEU A 33 -7.15 -6.66 -6.14
CA LEU A 33 -6.43 -6.53 -7.41
C LEU A 33 -5.59 -7.78 -7.71
N GLY A 34 -4.79 -8.26 -6.75
CA GLY A 34 -3.94 -9.44 -6.92
C GLY A 34 -4.75 -10.70 -7.25
N LEU A 35 -5.89 -10.90 -6.58
CA LEU A 35 -6.80 -12.02 -6.83
C LEU A 35 -7.46 -11.94 -8.21
N ALA A 36 -7.85 -10.75 -8.66
CA ALA A 36 -8.36 -10.54 -10.01
C ALA A 36 -7.29 -10.88 -11.08
N LEU A 37 -6.03 -10.46 -10.86
CA LEU A 37 -4.92 -10.74 -11.78
C LEU A 37 -4.57 -12.24 -11.81
N LEU A 38 -4.59 -12.93 -10.66
CA LEU A 38 -4.48 -14.39 -10.59
C LEU A 38 -5.61 -15.07 -11.38
N GLY A 39 -6.86 -14.61 -11.21
CA GLY A 39 -8.01 -15.12 -11.96
C GLY A 39 -7.90 -14.89 -13.47
N ALA A 40 -7.18 -13.85 -13.89
CA ALA A 40 -6.84 -13.57 -15.28
C ALA A 40 -5.63 -14.36 -15.81
N GLY A 41 -5.09 -15.31 -15.03
CA GLY A 41 -4.00 -16.20 -15.44
C GLY A 41 -2.60 -15.61 -15.30
N LYS A 42 -2.43 -14.44 -14.65
CA LYS A 42 -1.12 -13.87 -14.39
C LYS A 42 -0.46 -14.55 -13.18
N THR A 43 0.86 -14.55 -13.15
CA THR A 43 1.63 -14.89 -11.94
C THR A 43 1.69 -13.66 -11.05
N VAL A 44 1.14 -13.77 -9.84
CA VAL A 44 1.14 -12.68 -8.86
C VAL A 44 1.97 -13.06 -7.66
N HIS A 45 2.80 -12.10 -7.24
CA HIS A 45 3.60 -12.15 -6.03
C HIS A 45 3.12 -11.06 -5.08
N PHE A 46 3.09 -11.35 -3.78
CA PHE A 46 2.77 -10.36 -2.76
C PHE A 46 4.05 -9.90 -2.05
N GLY A 47 4.16 -8.60 -1.81
CA GLY A 47 5.27 -7.96 -1.13
C GLY A 47 4.80 -6.97 -0.06
N ASN A 48 5.62 -6.67 0.94
CA ASN A 48 5.29 -5.65 1.94
C ASN A 48 6.55 -5.03 2.54
N LEU A 49 6.53 -3.72 2.81
CA LEU A 49 7.49 -3.10 3.72
C LEU A 49 7.13 -3.50 5.16
N SER A 50 7.91 -4.38 5.77
CA SER A 50 7.50 -4.99 7.04
C SER A 50 7.82 -4.11 8.24
N LEU A 51 6.82 -3.91 9.11
CA LEU A 51 7.01 -3.26 10.41
C LEU A 51 7.59 -4.23 11.46
N VAL A 52 7.60 -5.53 11.18
CA VAL A 52 8.23 -6.56 12.02
C VAL A 52 9.75 -6.42 11.95
N ASN A 53 10.45 -6.70 13.05
CA ASN A 53 11.91 -6.79 13.02
C ASN A 53 12.37 -8.08 12.30
N LEU A 54 12.47 -8.03 10.96
CA LEU A 54 12.85 -9.17 10.14
C LEU A 54 14.26 -9.71 10.48
N HIS A 55 15.15 -8.89 11.03
CA HIS A 55 16.49 -9.33 11.43
C HIS A 55 16.50 -10.21 12.69
N ALA A 56 15.39 -10.27 13.42
CA ALA A 56 15.20 -11.20 14.54
C ALA A 56 14.71 -12.59 14.09
N LEU A 57 14.40 -12.78 12.80
CA LEU A 57 13.97 -14.06 12.25
C LEU A 57 15.17 -14.96 11.92
N ASP A 58 14.87 -16.25 11.72
CA ASP A 58 15.88 -17.24 11.31
C ASP A 58 16.55 -16.86 9.98
N LYS A 59 17.86 -17.15 9.87
CA LYS A 59 18.62 -16.84 8.65
C LYS A 59 18.06 -17.48 7.38
N GLY A 60 17.33 -18.60 7.52
CA GLY A 60 16.74 -19.34 6.40
C GLY A 60 15.62 -18.60 5.67
N VAL A 61 15.05 -17.54 6.24
CA VAL A 61 13.97 -16.77 5.59
C VAL A 61 14.50 -15.81 4.51
N TRP A 62 15.79 -15.49 4.51
CA TRP A 62 16.37 -14.49 3.60
C TRP A 62 16.60 -15.10 2.21
N LEU A 63 15.78 -14.67 1.26
CA LEU A 63 15.89 -15.08 -0.15
C LEU A 63 17.05 -14.36 -0.85
N GLU A 64 17.20 -13.08 -0.55
CA GLU A 64 18.22 -12.17 -1.07
C GLU A 64 18.58 -11.16 0.03
N PRO A 65 19.71 -10.44 -0.05
CA PRO A 65 19.97 -9.33 0.86
C PRO A 65 18.79 -8.34 0.88
N GLY A 66 18.22 -8.07 2.06
CA GLY A 66 17.07 -7.17 2.21
C GLY A 66 15.73 -7.71 1.67
N VAL A 67 15.63 -9.01 1.33
CA VAL A 67 14.36 -9.64 0.94
C VAL A 67 14.18 -10.95 1.69
N ALA A 68 13.17 -11.01 2.56
CA ALA A 68 12.75 -12.23 3.22
C ALA A 68 11.58 -12.86 2.46
N ALA A 69 11.56 -14.18 2.33
CA ALA A 69 10.43 -14.96 1.84
C ALA A 69 9.66 -15.52 3.04
N ILE A 70 8.52 -14.93 3.35
CA ILE A 70 7.69 -15.30 4.51
C ILE A 70 6.65 -16.33 4.08
N THR A 71 6.58 -17.43 4.83
CA THR A 71 5.56 -18.49 4.69
C THR A 71 4.73 -18.58 5.96
N GLY A 72 3.65 -19.38 5.95
CA GLY A 72 2.79 -19.55 7.12
C GLY A 72 3.48 -20.19 8.33
N GLU A 73 4.56 -20.93 8.07
CA GLU A 73 5.39 -21.67 9.03
C GLU A 73 6.56 -20.83 9.57
N THR A 74 6.76 -19.62 9.05
CA THR A 74 7.88 -18.77 9.49
C THR A 74 7.78 -18.47 10.99
N ALA A 75 8.77 -18.95 11.74
CA ALA A 75 8.84 -18.77 13.18
C ALA A 75 9.12 -17.30 13.52
N ALA A 76 8.38 -16.76 14.48
CA ALA A 76 8.60 -15.42 15.01
C ALA A 76 7.97 -15.33 16.40
N HIS A 77 8.63 -14.62 17.30
CA HIS A 77 8.15 -14.39 18.67
C HIS A 77 7.01 -13.37 18.74
N GLU A 78 6.93 -12.46 17.76
CA GLU A 78 5.91 -11.43 17.72
C GLU A 78 4.56 -11.99 17.21
N SER A 79 3.47 -11.56 17.86
CA SER A 79 2.11 -11.88 17.43
C SER A 79 1.66 -11.03 16.24
N TYR A 80 2.12 -9.77 16.18
CA TYR A 80 1.91 -8.90 15.04
C TYR A 80 2.87 -9.30 13.91
N PHE A 81 2.36 -9.99 12.90
CA PHE A 81 3.13 -10.34 11.71
C PHE A 81 2.23 -10.44 10.48
N PRO A 82 1.84 -9.30 9.88
CA PRO A 82 0.88 -9.23 8.78
C PRO A 82 1.24 -10.14 7.60
N GLU A 83 2.50 -10.20 7.21
CA GLU A 83 2.97 -10.99 6.07
C GLU A 83 2.81 -12.50 6.33
N ARG A 84 3.14 -12.97 7.53
CA ARG A 84 2.94 -14.36 7.94
C ARG A 84 1.45 -14.69 8.04
N THR A 85 0.66 -13.78 8.60
CA THR A 85 -0.79 -13.96 8.71
C THR A 85 -1.43 -14.05 7.33
N LEU A 86 -0.97 -13.25 6.38
CA LEU A 86 -1.40 -13.32 4.99
C LEU A 86 -0.93 -14.62 4.32
N ALA A 87 0.32 -15.02 4.50
CA ALA A 87 0.84 -16.29 3.97
C ALA A 87 0.02 -17.50 4.44
N ARG A 88 -0.38 -17.52 5.73
CA ARG A 88 -1.29 -18.55 6.26
C ARG A 88 -2.65 -18.52 5.56
N TRP A 89 -3.24 -17.34 5.41
CA TRP A 89 -4.52 -17.19 4.74
C TRP A 89 -4.46 -17.64 3.27
N LEU A 90 -3.42 -17.24 2.54
CA LEU A 90 -3.19 -17.67 1.16
C LEU A 90 -3.08 -19.19 1.05
N ALA A 91 -2.36 -19.83 1.99
CA ALA A 91 -2.24 -21.29 2.03
C ALA A 91 -3.59 -21.99 2.29
N LEU A 92 -4.42 -21.46 3.20
CA LEU A 92 -5.76 -21.97 3.49
C LEU A 92 -6.66 -21.96 2.25
N HIS A 93 -6.45 -20.99 1.35
CA HIS A 93 -7.20 -20.86 0.09
C HIS A 93 -6.50 -21.50 -1.12
N ALA A 94 -5.46 -22.32 -0.89
CA ALA A 94 -4.65 -22.96 -1.93
C ALA A 94 -4.09 -21.98 -2.98
N LEU A 95 -3.73 -20.77 -2.56
CA LEU A 95 -3.09 -19.73 -3.37
C LEU A 95 -1.56 -19.76 -3.15
N PRO A 96 -0.77 -19.15 -4.06
CA PRO A 96 0.66 -18.94 -3.82
C PRO A 96 0.87 -18.21 -2.50
N SER A 97 1.45 -18.91 -1.52
CA SER A 97 1.42 -18.52 -0.10
C SER A 97 2.70 -17.88 0.41
N THR A 98 3.64 -17.53 -0.47
CA THR A 98 4.83 -16.76 -0.10
C THR A 98 4.53 -15.27 -0.18
N VAL A 99 4.78 -14.56 0.92
CA VAL A 99 4.74 -13.09 0.98
C VAL A 99 6.16 -12.59 1.16
N TYR A 100 6.64 -11.76 0.22
CA TYR A 100 7.98 -11.16 0.32
C TYR A 100 7.95 -9.98 1.29
N ALA A 101 8.91 -9.92 2.20
CA ALA A 101 9.00 -8.87 3.19
C ALA A 101 10.32 -8.10 3.04
N PHE A 102 10.22 -6.78 3.01
CA PHE A 102 11.36 -5.87 3.02
C PHE A 102 11.55 -5.30 4.44
N PRO A 103 12.78 -5.23 4.98
CA PRO A 103 13.01 -4.64 6.29
C PRO A 103 12.80 -3.13 6.24
N ARG A 104 12.41 -2.51 7.36
CA ARG A 104 12.45 -1.04 7.52
C ARG A 104 13.88 -0.54 7.33
N THR A 105 14.07 0.24 6.27
CA THR A 105 15.36 0.73 5.82
C THR A 105 15.16 1.98 4.96
N GLY A 106 16.23 2.66 4.55
CA GLY A 106 16.14 3.83 3.68
C GLY A 106 15.96 3.47 2.20
N VAL A 107 15.90 4.50 1.35
CA VAL A 107 15.55 4.34 -0.07
C VAL A 107 16.57 3.51 -0.83
N ARG A 108 17.87 3.71 -0.60
CA ARG A 108 18.95 3.02 -1.32
C ARG A 108 18.97 1.50 -1.08
N PRO A 109 18.97 1.01 0.17
CA PRO A 109 18.86 -0.43 0.45
C PRO A 109 17.53 -1.02 -0.02
N LEU A 110 16.40 -0.33 0.16
CA LEU A 110 15.10 -0.82 -0.30
C LEU A 110 15.03 -0.94 -1.83
N ARG A 111 15.53 0.05 -2.57
CA ARG A 111 15.65 -0.02 -4.04
C ARG A 111 16.47 -1.21 -4.49
N SER A 112 17.56 -1.50 -3.77
CA SER A 112 18.42 -2.63 -4.06
C SER A 112 17.69 -3.97 -3.80
N ALA A 113 16.86 -4.03 -2.77
CA ALA A 113 16.02 -5.18 -2.47
C ALA A 113 14.96 -5.41 -3.56
N TYR A 114 14.23 -4.37 -3.98
CA TYR A 114 13.29 -4.45 -5.10
C TYR A 114 13.98 -4.92 -6.39
N ARG A 115 15.18 -4.40 -6.72
CA ARG A 115 15.93 -4.85 -7.91
C ARG A 115 16.31 -6.33 -7.84
N ARG A 116 16.74 -6.82 -6.67
CA ARG A 116 17.07 -8.23 -6.47
C ARG A 116 15.84 -9.11 -6.61
N LEU A 117 14.74 -8.74 -5.96
CA LEU A 117 13.48 -9.47 -6.06
C LEU A 117 12.94 -9.48 -7.50
N ALA A 118 12.97 -8.33 -8.18
CA ALA A 118 12.56 -8.20 -9.56
C ALA A 118 13.34 -9.12 -10.50
N LYS A 119 14.66 -9.18 -10.35
CA LYS A 119 15.51 -10.11 -11.10
C LYS A 119 15.21 -11.57 -10.76
N ARG A 120 15.07 -11.89 -9.47
CA ARG A 120 14.85 -13.26 -8.97
C ARG A 120 13.53 -13.86 -9.46
N LEU A 121 12.49 -13.03 -9.51
CA LEU A 121 11.14 -13.42 -9.91
C LEU A 121 10.84 -13.07 -11.37
N ASP A 122 11.78 -12.50 -12.12
CA ASP A 122 11.57 -12.04 -13.49
C ASP A 122 10.32 -11.15 -13.63
N LEU A 123 10.23 -10.12 -12.77
CA LEU A 123 9.06 -9.23 -12.72
C LEU A 123 9.02 -8.32 -13.94
N ASP A 124 7.85 -8.24 -14.57
CA ASP A 124 7.56 -7.28 -15.63
C ASP A 124 6.61 -6.14 -15.18
N ALA A 125 5.99 -6.28 -14.01
CA ALA A 125 5.26 -5.21 -13.34
C ALA A 125 5.45 -5.17 -11.81
N ILE A 126 5.50 -3.96 -11.26
CA ILE A 126 5.33 -3.67 -9.84
C ILE A 126 4.12 -2.76 -9.68
N VAL A 127 3.19 -3.12 -8.79
CA VAL A 127 2.10 -2.25 -8.33
C VAL A 127 2.32 -2.01 -6.85
N LEU A 128 2.65 -0.77 -6.48
CA LEU A 128 2.59 -0.35 -5.09
C LEU A 128 1.15 -0.14 -4.68
N VAL A 129 0.77 -0.65 -3.51
CA VAL A 129 -0.57 -0.52 -2.96
C VAL A 129 -0.52 0.18 -1.62
N ASP A 130 -1.47 1.08 -1.42
CA ASP A 130 -1.66 1.86 -0.20
C ASP A 130 -3.09 1.66 0.30
N GLY A 131 -3.20 1.32 1.58
CA GLY A 131 -4.46 1.29 2.32
C GLY A 131 -4.73 2.67 2.91
N GLY A 132 -5.24 3.57 2.08
CA GLY A 132 -5.29 4.97 2.37
C GLY A 132 -5.10 5.79 1.11
N THR A 133 -4.79 7.06 1.30
CA THR A 133 -4.55 8.07 0.26
C THR A 133 -3.35 8.95 0.57
N ASP A 134 -2.61 8.67 1.64
CA ASP A 134 -1.47 9.49 2.05
C ASP A 134 -0.24 9.29 1.15
N ILE A 135 -0.14 8.18 0.40
CA ILE A 135 0.83 8.05 -0.70
C ILE A 135 0.67 9.13 -1.78
N LEU A 136 -0.51 9.78 -1.86
CA LEU A 136 -0.80 10.84 -2.82
C LEU A 136 -0.36 12.23 -2.35
N MET A 137 0.15 12.35 -1.12
CA MET A 137 0.56 13.63 -0.56
C MET A 137 1.89 14.08 -1.17
N ARG A 138 1.89 15.32 -1.66
CA ARG A 138 3.00 15.94 -2.34
C ARG A 138 4.02 16.54 -1.36
N GLY A 139 3.58 16.94 -0.18
CA GLY A 139 4.42 17.51 0.89
C GLY A 139 3.95 18.88 1.38
N ASP A 140 3.15 19.61 0.59
CA ASP A 140 2.66 20.95 0.93
C ASP A 140 1.25 20.96 1.52
N GLU A 141 0.63 19.79 1.72
CA GLU A 141 -0.71 19.64 2.30
C GLU A 141 -0.73 20.04 3.78
N ALA A 142 -1.93 20.24 4.32
CA ALA A 142 -2.08 20.61 5.73
C ALA A 142 -1.45 19.56 6.67
N ALA A 143 -1.61 18.29 6.34
CA ALA A 143 -0.94 17.16 6.98
C ALA A 143 -0.62 16.09 5.93
N LEU A 144 0.38 15.25 6.21
CA LEU A 144 0.88 14.24 5.29
C LEU A 144 0.47 12.81 5.64
N GLY A 145 -0.29 12.60 6.73
CA GLY A 145 -0.57 11.26 7.22
C GLY A 145 0.68 10.59 7.79
N THR A 146 1.02 9.41 7.28
CA THR A 146 2.20 8.61 7.67
C THR A 146 3.20 8.47 6.51
N PRO A 147 3.80 9.57 6.04
CA PRO A 147 4.45 9.61 4.71
C PRO A 147 5.77 8.83 4.60
N VAL A 148 6.35 8.38 5.71
CA VAL A 148 7.74 7.90 5.77
C VAL A 148 7.89 6.59 5.00
N GLU A 149 7.07 5.60 5.32
CA GLU A 149 7.05 4.30 4.67
C GLU A 149 6.64 4.41 3.19
N ASP A 150 5.55 5.11 2.89
CA ASP A 150 5.06 5.30 1.52
C ASP A 150 6.06 6.00 0.61
N ALA A 151 6.64 7.12 1.07
CA ALA A 151 7.65 7.83 0.30
C ALA A 151 8.91 6.98 0.09
N THR A 152 9.29 6.17 1.08
CA THR A 152 10.44 5.27 0.96
C THR A 152 10.19 4.20 -0.10
N SER A 153 9.02 3.55 -0.05
CA SER A 153 8.59 2.54 -1.02
C SER A 153 8.47 3.13 -2.43
N LEU A 154 7.84 4.30 -2.57
CA LEU A 154 7.70 5.03 -3.82
C LEU A 154 9.07 5.37 -4.43
N ALA A 155 9.95 6.02 -3.67
CA ALA A 155 11.30 6.40 -4.11
C ALA A 155 12.19 5.19 -4.45
N ALA A 156 11.98 4.06 -3.77
CA ALA A 156 12.69 2.82 -4.04
C ALA A 156 12.22 2.19 -5.36
N ALA A 157 10.90 2.04 -5.55
CA ALA A 157 10.30 1.40 -6.71
C ALA A 157 10.56 2.15 -8.03
N VAL A 158 10.53 3.50 -8.02
CA VAL A 158 10.87 4.36 -9.18
C VAL A 158 12.21 3.95 -9.79
N GLY A 159 13.21 3.69 -8.93
CA GLY A 159 14.57 3.40 -9.35
C GLY A 159 14.81 1.96 -9.82
N THR A 160 13.76 1.15 -10.00
CA THR A 160 13.88 -0.22 -10.53
C THR A 160 13.79 -0.23 -12.05
N SER A 161 14.42 -1.22 -12.67
CA SER A 161 14.37 -1.44 -14.13
C SER A 161 13.14 -2.22 -14.58
N VAL A 162 12.17 -2.46 -13.69
CA VAL A 162 10.92 -3.13 -14.07
C VAL A 162 10.16 -2.26 -15.07
N PRO A 163 9.69 -2.82 -16.20
CA PRO A 163 9.05 -2.05 -17.27
C PRO A 163 7.81 -1.29 -16.78
N THR A 164 6.89 -2.00 -16.12
CA THR A 164 5.62 -1.42 -15.68
C THR A 164 5.66 -1.15 -14.19
N LYS A 165 5.39 0.09 -13.78
CA LYS A 165 5.39 0.50 -12.37
C LYS A 165 4.18 1.38 -12.12
N LEU A 166 3.29 0.93 -11.26
CA LEU A 166 2.01 1.58 -11.01
C LEU A 166 1.78 1.76 -9.50
N VAL A 167 0.86 2.65 -9.15
CA VAL A 167 0.38 2.84 -7.79
C VAL A 167 -1.13 2.66 -7.78
N ALA A 168 -1.66 1.97 -6.77
CA ALA A 168 -3.09 1.83 -6.53
C ALA A 168 -3.39 2.10 -5.05
N SER A 169 -4.14 3.17 -4.79
CA SER A 169 -4.56 3.57 -3.44
C SER A 169 -6.05 3.27 -3.27
N ILE A 170 -6.44 2.64 -2.16
CA ILE A 170 -7.82 2.27 -1.83
C ILE A 170 -8.13 2.65 -0.38
N GLY A 171 -9.37 3.00 -0.08
CA GLY A 171 -9.74 3.44 1.26
C GLY A 171 -9.86 4.95 1.40
N PHE A 172 -10.34 5.64 0.36
CA PHE A 172 -10.58 7.08 0.42
C PHE A 172 -11.35 7.48 1.68
N GLY A 173 -10.70 8.31 2.49
CA GLY A 173 -11.26 8.82 3.74
C GLY A 173 -10.71 8.18 5.01
N VAL A 174 -10.00 7.06 4.92
CA VAL A 174 -9.45 6.35 6.08
C VAL A 174 -8.44 7.21 6.84
N ASP A 175 -7.59 7.96 6.14
CA ASP A 175 -6.49 8.73 6.73
C ASP A 175 -6.91 10.09 7.31
N ALA A 176 -8.21 10.40 7.30
CA ALA A 176 -8.74 11.57 8.00
C ALA A 176 -8.28 11.59 9.47
N TYR A 177 -8.18 10.40 10.07
CA TYR A 177 -7.64 10.18 11.41
C TYR A 177 -6.18 10.64 11.55
N HIS A 178 -5.35 10.47 10.52
CA HIS A 178 -3.97 10.96 10.47
C HIS A 178 -3.86 12.40 9.94
N GLY A 179 -4.97 13.12 9.89
CA GLY A 179 -5.00 14.54 9.54
C GLY A 179 -5.11 14.83 8.04
N ILE A 180 -5.21 13.81 7.18
CA ILE A 180 -5.37 14.00 5.74
C ILE A 180 -6.63 14.84 5.45
N ASN A 181 -6.51 15.76 4.50
CA ASN A 181 -7.60 16.58 4.03
C ASN A 181 -8.08 16.09 2.65
N HIS A 182 -9.32 15.59 2.58
CA HIS A 182 -9.84 14.96 1.35
C HIS A 182 -9.93 15.92 0.16
N VAL A 183 -10.12 17.22 0.40
CA VAL A 183 -10.10 18.22 -0.69
C VAL A 183 -8.71 18.27 -1.31
N GLN A 184 -7.66 18.32 -0.50
CA GLN A 184 -6.27 18.31 -0.99
C GLN A 184 -5.92 16.98 -1.68
N VAL A 185 -6.43 15.84 -1.21
CA VAL A 185 -6.31 14.55 -1.94
C VAL A 185 -6.91 14.68 -3.35
N LEU A 186 -8.14 15.18 -3.47
CA LEU A 186 -8.80 15.35 -4.77
C LEU A 186 -8.09 16.36 -5.68
N GLU A 187 -7.54 17.44 -5.11
CA GLU A 187 -6.71 18.40 -5.84
C GLU A 187 -5.44 17.76 -6.40
N ASN A 188 -4.79 16.88 -5.63
CA ASN A 188 -3.59 16.15 -6.06
C ASN A 188 -3.93 15.16 -7.17
N ILE A 189 -5.04 14.42 -7.05
CA ILE A 189 -5.54 13.54 -8.12
C ILE A 189 -5.78 14.35 -9.39
N ALA A 190 -6.45 15.51 -9.28
CA ALA A 190 -6.69 16.38 -10.42
C ALA A 190 -5.40 16.96 -11.02
N ALA A 191 -4.38 17.24 -10.20
CA ALA A 191 -3.08 17.70 -10.67
C ALA A 191 -2.32 16.60 -11.42
N LEU A 192 -2.35 15.36 -10.91
CA LEU A 192 -1.79 14.18 -11.56
C LEU A 192 -2.51 13.86 -12.87
N ASP A 193 -3.83 14.00 -12.91
CA ASP A 193 -4.65 13.84 -14.12
C ASP A 193 -4.30 14.87 -15.19
N ARG A 194 -4.20 16.15 -14.82
CA ARG A 194 -3.73 17.21 -15.74
C ARG A 194 -2.32 16.94 -16.29
N ALA A 195 -1.48 16.25 -15.53
CA ALA A 195 -0.15 15.84 -15.96
C ALA A 195 -0.13 14.51 -16.75
N GLY A 196 -1.26 13.84 -16.93
CA GLY A 196 -1.37 12.56 -17.64
C GLY A 196 -0.90 11.35 -16.83
N HIS A 197 -0.84 11.47 -15.50
CA HIS A 197 -0.33 10.43 -14.60
C HIS A 197 -1.43 9.71 -13.80
N TYR A 198 -2.68 10.19 -13.84
CA TYR A 198 -3.84 9.47 -13.33
C TYR A 198 -4.32 8.44 -14.35
N LEU A 199 -4.46 7.19 -13.92
CA LEU A 199 -4.82 6.04 -14.78
C LEU A 199 -6.28 5.61 -14.59
N GLY A 200 -7.08 6.47 -13.96
CA GLY A 200 -8.47 6.25 -13.66
C GLY A 200 -8.70 5.61 -12.29
N ALA A 201 -9.99 5.44 -11.98
CA ALA A 201 -10.45 4.77 -10.78
C ALA A 201 -11.41 3.64 -11.15
N PHE A 202 -11.44 2.62 -10.30
CA PHE A 202 -12.39 1.52 -10.40
C PHE A 202 -12.75 0.98 -9.02
N THR A 203 -13.95 0.42 -8.92
CA THR A 203 -14.48 -0.10 -7.66
C THR A 203 -14.33 -1.62 -7.62
N VAL A 204 -13.94 -2.15 -6.46
CA VAL A 204 -14.01 -3.60 -6.22
C VAL A 204 -15.50 -4.00 -6.15
N PRO A 205 -16.00 -4.90 -7.02
CA PRO A 205 -17.41 -5.28 -6.98
C PRO A 205 -17.75 -5.95 -5.65
N SER A 206 -18.61 -5.34 -4.83
CA SER A 206 -18.91 -5.76 -3.45
C SER A 206 -19.47 -7.19 -3.33
N HIS A 207 -20.20 -7.64 -4.36
CA HIS A 207 -20.76 -9.00 -4.48
C HIS A 207 -19.84 -9.96 -5.26
N GLY A 208 -18.67 -9.50 -5.73
CA GLY A 208 -17.70 -10.31 -6.44
C GLY A 208 -16.89 -11.22 -5.53
N ARG A 209 -16.20 -12.19 -6.15
CA ARG A 209 -15.33 -13.15 -5.47
C ARG A 209 -14.19 -12.43 -4.72
N GLU A 210 -13.60 -11.43 -5.34
CA GLU A 210 -12.46 -10.66 -4.81
C GLU A 210 -12.84 -9.92 -3.54
N ALA A 211 -14.03 -9.30 -3.48
CA ALA A 211 -14.53 -8.64 -2.27
C ALA A 211 -14.81 -9.65 -1.15
N ALA A 212 -15.39 -10.81 -1.47
CA ALA A 212 -15.66 -11.85 -0.48
C ALA A 212 -14.35 -12.39 0.14
N LEU A 213 -13.37 -12.71 -0.69
CA LEU A 213 -12.05 -13.18 -0.26
C LEU A 213 -11.29 -12.11 0.53
N TYR A 214 -11.36 -10.84 0.11
CA TYR A 214 -10.75 -9.75 0.86
C TYR A 214 -11.34 -9.60 2.26
N ARG A 215 -12.68 -9.62 2.41
CA ARG A 215 -13.32 -9.55 3.73
C ARG A 215 -12.92 -10.74 4.61
N ASP A 216 -12.84 -11.94 4.04
CA ASP A 216 -12.36 -13.15 4.73
C ASP A 216 -10.90 -13.00 5.19
N ALA A 217 -10.01 -12.48 4.33
CA ALA A 217 -8.62 -12.22 4.68
C ALA A 217 -8.47 -11.20 5.81
N VAL A 218 -9.24 -10.12 5.76
CA VAL A 218 -9.23 -9.07 6.79
C VAL A 218 -9.75 -9.62 8.13
N GLU A 219 -10.80 -10.44 8.12
CA GLU A 219 -11.31 -11.07 9.34
C GLU A 219 -10.31 -12.09 9.91
N HIS A 220 -9.71 -12.92 9.05
CA HIS A 220 -8.64 -13.83 9.45
C HIS A 220 -7.47 -13.05 10.08
N ALA A 221 -7.07 -11.92 9.50
CA ALA A 221 -6.06 -11.06 10.09
C ALA A 221 -6.47 -10.52 11.46
N ARG A 222 -7.69 -10.01 11.59
CA ARG A 222 -8.24 -9.47 12.84
C ARG A 222 -8.19 -10.50 13.97
N ILE A 223 -8.60 -11.74 13.70
CA ILE A 223 -8.59 -12.85 14.65
C ILE A 223 -7.15 -13.20 15.07
N ASN A 224 -6.21 -13.19 14.13
CA ASN A 224 -4.81 -13.59 14.37
C ASN A 224 -3.91 -12.48 14.92
N THR A 225 -4.39 -11.23 14.95
CA THR A 225 -3.67 -10.09 15.56
C THR A 225 -4.56 -9.30 16.52
N PRO A 226 -5.03 -9.93 17.62
CA PRO A 226 -5.92 -9.28 18.58
C PRO A 226 -5.25 -8.04 19.19
N GLY A 227 -5.99 -6.93 19.28
CA GLY A 227 -5.49 -5.65 19.77
C GLY A 227 -4.52 -4.93 18.83
N ARG A 228 -4.20 -5.48 17.66
CA ARG A 228 -3.36 -4.85 16.62
C ARG A 228 -3.93 -5.03 15.20
N ALA A 229 -5.23 -5.29 15.09
CA ALA A 229 -5.92 -5.37 13.81
C ALA A 229 -5.79 -4.07 13.01
N SER A 230 -5.86 -4.19 11.69
CA SER A 230 -5.82 -3.04 10.78
C SER A 230 -7.16 -2.31 10.80
N ILE A 231 -7.15 -1.09 11.31
CA ILE A 231 -8.30 -0.18 11.24
C ILE A 231 -8.61 0.16 9.78
N VAL A 232 -7.56 0.44 8.99
CA VAL A 232 -7.64 0.73 7.55
C VAL A 232 -8.40 -0.36 6.79
N ASN A 233 -7.87 -1.58 6.82
CA ASN A 233 -8.44 -2.67 6.02
C ASN A 233 -9.81 -3.09 6.58
N GLY A 234 -10.05 -2.93 7.88
CA GLY A 234 -11.36 -3.08 8.50
C GLY A 234 -12.41 -2.12 7.95
N GLN A 235 -12.07 -0.83 7.78
CA GLN A 235 -12.99 0.16 7.19
C GLN A 235 -13.28 -0.12 5.72
N ILE A 236 -12.27 -0.52 4.94
CA ILE A 236 -12.45 -0.91 3.54
C ILE A 236 -13.34 -2.17 3.45
N ALA A 237 -13.11 -3.16 4.32
CA ALA A 237 -13.92 -4.39 4.36
C ALA A 237 -15.38 -4.09 4.75
N ALA A 238 -15.60 -3.14 5.68
CA ALA A 238 -16.91 -2.65 6.07
C ALA A 238 -17.62 -1.95 4.89
N ALA A 239 -16.93 -1.05 4.18
CA ALA A 239 -17.46 -0.41 2.98
C ALA A 239 -17.84 -1.44 1.89
N LEU A 240 -17.03 -2.48 1.71
CA LEU A 240 -17.33 -3.59 0.79
C LEU A 240 -18.49 -4.48 1.25
N ALA A 241 -18.92 -4.38 2.50
CA ALA A 241 -20.15 -4.99 3.01
C ALA A 241 -21.37 -4.05 2.88
N GLY A 242 -21.20 -2.85 2.32
CA GLY A 242 -22.26 -1.86 2.15
C GLY A 242 -22.58 -1.06 3.42
N THR A 243 -21.71 -1.10 4.44
CA THR A 243 -21.90 -0.26 5.63
C THR A 243 -21.42 1.17 5.37
N ALA A 244 -21.95 2.13 6.15
CA ALA A 244 -21.56 3.53 6.09
C ALA A 244 -21.73 4.21 7.45
N GLY A 245 -20.98 5.29 7.67
CA GLY A 245 -20.99 6.07 8.91
C GLY A 245 -19.94 5.64 9.93
N ASP A 246 -20.21 5.95 11.20
CA ASP A 246 -19.35 5.59 12.32
C ASP A 246 -19.54 4.12 12.68
N VAL A 247 -18.71 3.26 12.07
CA VAL A 247 -18.75 1.81 12.23
C VAL A 247 -17.64 1.41 13.22
N PRO A 248 -17.98 0.91 14.41
CA PRO A 248 -16.99 0.41 15.35
C PRO A 248 -16.32 -0.86 14.80
N LEU A 249 -14.98 -0.88 14.74
CA LEU A 249 -14.22 -2.02 14.23
C LEU A 249 -13.58 -2.84 15.36
N ASP A 250 -13.06 -2.17 16.39
CA ASP A 250 -12.56 -2.78 17.62
C ASP A 250 -12.56 -1.76 18.78
N GLY A 251 -12.08 -2.16 19.95
CA GLY A 251 -11.98 -1.27 21.11
C GLY A 251 -10.97 -0.12 20.96
N ARG A 252 -10.07 -0.14 19.95
CA ARG A 252 -9.06 0.91 19.72
C ARG A 252 -9.63 2.11 19.00
N THR A 253 -10.75 1.94 18.30
CA THR A 253 -11.45 3.04 17.62
C THR A 253 -12.51 3.69 18.51
N ALA A 254 -12.59 3.31 19.80
CA ALA A 254 -13.56 3.88 20.73
C ALA A 254 -13.30 5.37 20.96
N GLY A 255 -14.24 6.23 20.55
CA GLY A 255 -14.24 7.66 20.86
C GLY A 255 -13.75 8.60 19.75
N THR A 256 -13.31 8.09 18.59
CA THR A 256 -13.06 8.92 17.40
C THR A 256 -14.01 8.49 16.29
N PRO A 257 -14.87 9.37 15.77
CA PRO A 257 -15.81 8.99 14.72
C PRO A 257 -15.04 8.55 13.48
N LEU A 258 -15.25 7.30 13.07
CA LEU A 258 -14.86 6.82 11.75
C LEU A 258 -15.95 7.20 10.76
N PHE A 259 -15.63 7.29 9.47
CA PHE A 259 -16.64 7.51 8.44
C PHE A 259 -16.44 6.53 7.30
N VAL A 260 -16.92 5.31 7.54
CA VAL A 260 -17.02 4.30 6.49
C VAL A 260 -17.90 4.87 5.38
N ASN A 261 -17.43 4.81 4.15
CA ASN A 261 -18.14 5.37 3.01
C ASN A 261 -17.86 4.55 1.74
N PRO A 262 -18.74 4.60 0.72
CA PRO A 262 -18.58 3.79 -0.48
C PRO A 262 -17.32 4.07 -1.30
N LEU A 263 -16.70 5.27 -1.18
CA LEU A 263 -15.46 5.59 -1.89
C LEU A 263 -14.27 4.80 -1.35
N MET A 264 -14.35 4.24 -0.13
CA MET A 264 -13.32 3.36 0.41
C MET A 264 -13.16 2.06 -0.40
N ALA A 265 -14.16 1.65 -1.16
CA ALA A 265 -14.09 0.47 -2.05
C ALA A 265 -13.50 0.79 -3.45
N MET A 266 -13.13 2.05 -3.69
CA MET A 266 -12.59 2.54 -4.96
C MET A 266 -11.06 2.57 -4.92
N TYR A 267 -10.43 1.98 -5.92
CA TYR A 267 -9.03 2.24 -6.23
C TYR A 267 -8.90 3.53 -7.03
N PHE A 268 -7.97 4.38 -6.63
CA PHE A 268 -7.40 5.44 -7.45
C PHE A 268 -6.03 4.98 -7.92
N THR A 269 -5.76 5.09 -9.22
CA THR A 269 -4.55 4.49 -9.81
C THR A 269 -3.71 5.47 -10.61
N PHE A 270 -2.40 5.27 -10.59
CA PHE A 270 -1.44 6.23 -11.11
C PHE A 270 -0.24 5.55 -11.76
N ASP A 271 0.37 6.24 -12.73
CA ASP A 271 1.74 5.95 -13.13
C ASP A 271 2.68 6.27 -11.97
N LEU A 272 3.53 5.30 -11.60
CA LEU A 272 4.38 5.43 -10.42
C LEU A 272 5.44 6.52 -10.59
N ALA A 273 6.01 6.66 -11.79
CA ALA A 273 7.03 7.68 -12.06
C ALA A 273 6.42 9.09 -12.02
N GLY A 274 5.23 9.26 -12.59
CA GLY A 274 4.45 10.48 -12.53
C GLY A 274 4.08 10.90 -11.11
N LEU A 275 3.56 9.95 -10.30
CA LEU A 275 3.27 10.23 -8.89
C LEU A 275 4.53 10.63 -8.11
N ALA A 276 5.63 9.92 -8.34
CA ALA A 276 6.90 10.23 -7.70
C ALA A 276 7.43 11.63 -8.05
N ALA A 277 7.31 12.04 -9.32
CA ALA A 277 7.69 13.37 -9.79
C ALA A 277 6.77 14.48 -9.24
N HIS A 278 5.56 14.13 -8.80
CA HIS A 278 4.64 15.07 -8.18
C HIS A 278 5.11 15.49 -6.78
N SER A 279 5.75 14.60 -6.02
CA SER A 279 6.24 14.87 -4.66
C SER A 279 7.35 15.93 -4.62
N LEU A 280 7.27 16.82 -3.63
CA LEU A 280 8.21 17.95 -3.44
C LEU A 280 9.49 17.58 -2.67
N TYR A 281 9.52 16.42 -2.02
CA TYR A 281 10.64 16.01 -1.16
C TYR A 281 11.26 14.66 -1.55
N LEU A 282 10.64 13.90 -2.46
CA LEU A 282 11.09 12.55 -2.80
C LEU A 282 12.54 12.50 -3.30
N ASP A 283 12.97 13.53 -4.03
CA ASP A 283 14.35 13.65 -4.51
C ASP A 283 15.36 13.80 -3.37
N ARG A 284 14.96 14.42 -2.26
CA ARG A 284 15.80 14.68 -1.10
C ARG A 284 16.08 13.41 -0.29
N ILE A 285 15.19 12.40 -0.36
CA ILE A 285 15.33 11.13 0.38
C ILE A 285 16.01 10.02 -0.42
N ARG A 286 16.35 10.24 -1.70
CA ARG A 286 16.83 9.18 -2.62
C ARG A 286 18.07 8.41 -2.16
N THR A 287 18.89 9.02 -1.31
CA THR A 287 20.18 8.49 -0.86
C THR A 287 20.16 7.98 0.58
N THR A 288 19.00 7.96 1.24
CA THR A 288 18.92 7.48 2.63
C THR A 288 19.20 5.99 2.75
N ASP A 289 19.76 5.59 3.89
CA ASP A 289 20.07 4.20 4.26
C ASP A 289 19.17 3.66 5.36
N ASP A 290 18.55 4.52 6.15
CA ASP A 290 17.64 4.16 7.22
C ASP A 290 16.38 5.05 7.23
N MET A 291 15.37 4.60 7.97
CA MET A 291 14.05 5.23 8.01
C MET A 291 14.06 6.54 8.82
N LEU A 292 14.97 6.70 9.78
CA LEU A 292 15.08 7.95 10.56
C LEU A 292 15.61 9.09 9.69
N GLN A 293 16.56 8.80 8.80
CA GLN A 293 17.01 9.78 7.80
C GLN A 293 15.86 10.25 6.91
N VAL A 294 14.97 9.34 6.51
CA VAL A 294 13.78 9.69 5.72
C VAL A 294 12.87 10.62 6.52
N SER A 295 12.52 10.26 7.76
CA SER A 295 11.70 11.09 8.66
C SER A 295 12.27 12.50 8.81
N HIS A 296 13.55 12.62 9.20
CA HIS A 296 14.19 13.92 9.41
C HIS A 296 14.25 14.78 8.14
N ILE A 297 14.42 14.18 6.96
CA ILE A 297 14.44 14.93 5.70
C ILE A 297 13.04 15.44 5.35
N ILE A 298 12.00 14.64 5.59
CA ILE A 298 10.60 15.07 5.38
C ILE A 298 10.24 16.18 6.36
N GLU A 299 10.57 16.02 7.65
CA GLU A 299 10.37 17.03 8.68
C GLU A 299 11.08 18.35 8.35
N ARG A 300 12.38 18.29 7.99
CA ARG A 300 13.12 19.48 7.58
C ARG A 300 12.54 20.13 6.33
N PHE A 301 12.10 19.35 5.35
CA PHE A 301 11.41 19.90 4.19
C PHE A 301 10.13 20.64 4.61
N ARG A 302 9.38 20.10 5.57
CA ARG A 302 8.16 20.73 6.11
C ARG A 302 8.44 22.03 6.85
N ASP A 303 9.58 22.13 7.54
CA ASP A 303 10.01 23.37 8.21
C ASP A 303 10.43 24.47 7.23
N GLU A 304 10.78 24.12 5.98
CA GLU A 304 11.20 25.07 4.93
C GLU A 304 10.02 25.69 4.17
N ILE A 305 8.80 25.19 4.35
CA ILE A 305 7.61 25.63 3.61
C ILE A 305 6.49 26.05 4.54
N GLU A 306 5.51 26.78 4.00
CA GLU A 306 4.23 26.99 4.66
C GLU A 306 3.22 25.95 4.14
N PRO A 307 2.73 25.03 4.99
CA PRO A 307 1.69 24.07 4.60
C PRO A 307 0.40 24.77 4.19
N ARG A 308 -0.24 24.26 3.13
CA ARG A 308 -1.54 24.73 2.68
C ARG A 308 -2.58 24.55 3.81
N PRO A 309 -3.46 25.54 4.04
CA PRO A 309 -4.49 25.42 5.07
C PRO A 309 -5.48 24.30 4.74
N ARG A 310 -6.09 23.69 5.77
CA ARG A 310 -7.18 22.72 5.57
C ARG A 310 -8.37 23.44 4.95
N VAL A 311 -8.98 22.81 3.95
CA VAL A 311 -10.17 23.31 3.26
C VAL A 311 -11.35 22.38 3.53
N PRO A 312 -12.54 22.89 3.90
CA PRO A 312 -13.74 22.07 4.01
C PRO A 312 -14.18 21.58 2.62
N PHE A 313 -14.76 20.39 2.55
CA PHE A 313 -15.38 19.92 1.32
C PHE A 313 -16.55 20.87 0.96
N PRO A 314 -16.60 21.43 -0.26
CA PRO A 314 -17.68 22.33 -0.66
C PRO A 314 -19.01 21.56 -0.68
N HIS A 315 -20.01 22.09 0.02
CA HIS A 315 -21.37 21.54 0.13
C HIS A 315 -22.28 22.11 -0.96
#